data_AF-A0AAC9J9S7-F1
#
_entry.id   AF-A0AAC9J9S7-F1
#
_cell.length_a   1.000
_cell.length_b   1.000
_cell.length_c   1.000
_cell.angle_alpha   90.00
_cell.angle_beta   90.00
_cell.angle_gamma   90.00
#
_symmetry.space_group_name_H-M   'P 1'
#
loop_
_entity.id
_entity.type
_entity.pdbx_description
1 polymer ?
#
loop_
_entity_poly.entity_id
_entity_poly.type
_entity_poly.pdbx_seq_one_letter_code
_entity_poly.pdbx_strand_id
1 'polypeptide(L)'
;MKRSYFRIIILTCLVALLFSCATRQKYIDQQKAWIGKSIDGYMQEFGMPQNVIQVSPNPNIVTYVYIRKAINPNTPAYAGNPMNSLIMANRNPNFVQFGALMCTTWVSIDKNTKIIKNITFRGNYCATSN
;
A
#
# COMPACT_ATOMS: atom_id res chain seq x y z
N MET A 1 20.89 -25.27 30.76
CA MET A 1 20.70 -23.80 30.71
C MET A 1 19.80 -23.37 31.84
N LYS A 2 20.23 -22.42 32.70
CA LYS A 2 19.43 -21.99 33.86
C LYS A 2 18.10 -21.39 33.38
N ARG A 3 17.00 -21.79 34.01
CA ARG A 3 15.59 -21.43 33.71
C ARG A 3 15.37 -19.92 33.50
N SER A 4 16.21 -19.07 34.11
CA SER A 4 16.20 -17.61 33.93
C SER A 4 16.67 -17.14 32.55
N TYR A 5 17.66 -17.79 31.93
CA TYR A 5 18.14 -17.40 30.59
C TYR A 5 17.10 -17.71 29.52
N PHE A 6 16.39 -18.83 29.65
CA PHE A 6 15.31 -19.20 28.73
C PHE A 6 14.17 -18.17 28.77
N ARG A 7 13.81 -17.67 29.96
CA ARG A 7 12.81 -16.60 30.12
C ARG A 7 13.27 -15.28 29.50
N ILE A 8 14.54 -14.91 29.65
CA ILE A 8 15.09 -13.69 29.05
C ILE A 8 15.05 -13.78 27.53
N ILE A 9 15.46 -14.92 26.95
CA ILE A 9 15.44 -15.15 25.49
C ILE A 9 14.01 -15.08 24.93
N ILE A 10 13.03 -15.68 25.63
CA ILE A 10 11.62 -15.60 25.23
C ILE A 10 11.12 -14.16 25.29
N LEU A 11 11.47 -13.40 26.34
CA LEU A 11 11.04 -12.02 26.50
C LEU A 11 11.64 -11.11 25.41
N THR A 12 12.91 -11.28 25.05
CA THR A 12 13.53 -10.53 23.94
C THR A 12 12.95 -10.91 22.58
N CYS A 13 12.65 -12.20 22.34
CA CYS A 13 11.93 -12.61 21.13
C CYS A 13 10.52 -11.99 21.06
N LEU A 14 9.78 -11.93 22.17
CA LEU A 14 8.45 -11.32 22.23
C LEU A 14 8.51 -9.81 21.97
N VAL A 15 9.49 -9.10 22.51
CA VAL A 15 9.66 -7.65 22.26
C VAL A 15 10.06 -7.35 20.82
N ALA A 16 10.88 -8.21 20.19
CA ALA A 16 11.23 -8.07 18.78
C ALA A 16 10.03 -8.22 17.83
N LEU A 17 9.01 -9.01 18.22
CA LEU A 17 7.78 -9.18 17.45
C LEU A 17 6.84 -7.97 17.53
N LEU A 18 6.99 -7.07 18.51
CA LEU A 18 6.14 -5.89 18.68
C LEU A 18 6.45 -4.76 17.67
N PHE A 19 7.55 -4.83 16.93
CA PHE A 19 7.92 -3.82 15.92
C PHE A 19 7.24 -4.03 14.55
N SER A 20 6.28 -4.95 14.44
CA SER A 20 5.57 -5.21 13.19
C SER A 20 4.45 -4.21 12.86
N CYS A 21 4.46 -3.01 13.47
CA CYS A 21 3.54 -1.94 13.11
C CYS A 21 3.64 -1.67 11.60
N ALA A 22 2.50 -1.77 10.91
CA ALA A 22 2.33 -1.48 9.49
C ALA A 22 2.63 0.01 9.21
N THR A 23 3.91 0.35 9.11
CA THR A 23 4.34 1.73 8.89
C THR A 23 4.29 2.04 7.40
N ARG A 24 4.04 3.33 7.09
CA ARG A 24 4.17 3.84 5.72
C ARG A 24 5.55 3.57 5.11
N GLN A 25 6.60 3.55 5.94
CA GLN A 25 7.95 3.25 5.50
C GLN A 25 8.09 1.79 5.03
N LYS A 26 7.52 0.83 5.76
CA LYS A 26 7.50 -0.58 5.32
C LYS A 26 6.79 -0.76 3.99
N TYR A 27 5.69 -0.01 3.76
CA TYR A 27 5.02 0.01 2.46
C TYR A 27 5.92 0.58 1.36
N ILE A 28 6.60 1.70 1.64
CA ILE A 28 7.57 2.29 0.70
C ILE A 28 8.64 1.26 0.31
N ASP A 29 9.20 0.57 1.30
CA ASP A 29 10.31 -0.36 1.08
C ASP A 29 9.83 -1.59 0.31
N GLN A 30 8.66 -2.13 0.65
CA GLN A 30 8.04 -3.23 -0.11
C GLN A 30 7.82 -2.83 -1.57
N GLN A 31 7.23 -1.65 -1.81
CA GLN A 31 6.96 -1.16 -3.16
C GLN A 31 8.27 -0.93 -3.94
N LYS A 32 9.26 -0.26 -3.35
CA LYS A 32 10.55 -0.01 -4.00
C LYS A 32 11.33 -1.28 -4.33
N ALA A 33 11.19 -2.35 -3.55
CA ALA A 33 11.82 -3.64 -3.82
C ALA A 33 11.36 -4.28 -5.15
N TRP A 34 10.24 -3.83 -5.72
CA TRP A 34 9.76 -4.29 -7.02
C TRP A 34 10.33 -3.54 -8.21
N ILE A 35 11.01 -2.40 -8.00
CA ILE A 35 11.68 -1.68 -9.09
C ILE A 35 12.76 -2.60 -9.68
N GLY A 36 12.75 -2.76 -11.01
CA GLY A 36 13.63 -3.68 -11.73
C GLY A 36 13.08 -5.11 -11.89
N LYS A 37 11.95 -5.46 -11.26
CA LYS A 37 11.28 -6.76 -11.44
C LYS A 37 10.20 -6.70 -12.53
N SER A 38 9.68 -7.85 -12.94
CA SER A 38 8.59 -7.93 -13.92
C SER A 38 7.25 -7.49 -13.31
N ILE A 39 6.40 -6.90 -14.14
CA ILE A 39 5.03 -6.57 -13.75
C ILE A 39 4.18 -7.81 -13.50
N ASP A 40 4.45 -8.93 -14.19
CA ASP A 40 3.68 -10.16 -14.02
C ASP A 40 3.82 -10.71 -12.59
N GLY A 41 5.05 -10.71 -12.04
CA GLY A 41 5.28 -11.09 -10.66
C GLY A 41 4.63 -10.11 -9.67
N TYR A 42 4.62 -8.83 -10.00
CA TYR A 42 3.92 -7.83 -9.19
C TYR A 42 2.39 -8.06 -9.20
N MET A 43 1.80 -8.40 -10.35
CA MET A 43 0.38 -8.71 -10.47
C MET A 43 -0.01 -10.01 -9.74
N GLN A 44 0.90 -10.98 -9.64
CA GLN A 44 0.69 -12.17 -8.82
C GLN A 44 0.61 -11.81 -7.32
N GLU A 45 1.46 -10.90 -6.86
CA GLU A 45 1.51 -10.49 -5.44
C GLU A 45 0.38 -9.51 -5.05
N PHE A 46 0.11 -8.52 -5.91
CA PHE A 46 -0.81 -7.41 -5.59
C PHE A 46 -2.15 -7.47 -6.34
N GLY A 47 -2.33 -8.44 -7.23
CA GLY A 47 -3.51 -8.59 -8.06
C GLY A 47 -3.48 -7.76 -9.34
N MET A 48 -4.62 -7.71 -10.05
CA MET A 48 -4.74 -6.94 -11.28
C MET A 48 -4.93 -5.44 -11.00
N PRO A 49 -4.38 -4.57 -11.85
CA PRO A 49 -4.56 -3.12 -11.72
C PRO A 49 -5.98 -2.71 -12.07
N GLN A 50 -6.49 -1.65 -11.42
CA GLN A 50 -7.80 -1.09 -11.72
C GLN A 50 -7.80 -0.24 -12.99
N ASN A 51 -6.65 0.33 -13.37
CA ASN A 51 -6.53 1.14 -14.57
C ASN A 51 -5.12 1.07 -15.16
N VAL A 52 -5.01 1.42 -16.44
CA VAL A 52 -3.75 1.50 -17.19
C VAL A 52 -3.71 2.84 -17.91
N ILE A 53 -2.68 3.64 -17.65
CA ILE A 53 -2.48 4.94 -18.29
C ILE A 53 -1.14 4.97 -19.03
N GLN A 54 -1.08 5.69 -20.14
CA GLN A 54 0.19 6.01 -20.79
C GLN A 54 0.69 7.36 -20.29
N VAL A 55 1.97 7.42 -19.92
CA VAL A 55 2.58 8.66 -19.42
C VAL A 55 3.23 9.39 -20.59
N SER A 56 2.57 10.43 -21.09
CA SER A 56 3.20 11.38 -22.01
C SER A 56 4.37 12.08 -21.30
N PRO A 57 5.53 12.31 -21.96
CA PRO A 57 5.81 12.14 -23.39
C PRO A 57 6.49 10.82 -23.76
N ASN A 58 6.62 9.86 -22.84
CA ASN A 58 7.36 8.62 -23.12
C ASN A 58 6.42 7.49 -23.58
N PRO A 59 6.31 7.21 -24.89
CA PRO A 59 5.38 6.20 -25.41
C PRO A 59 5.79 4.77 -25.05
N ASN A 60 6.98 4.57 -24.46
CA ASN A 60 7.45 3.27 -24.01
C ASN A 60 7.10 3.01 -22.55
N ILE A 61 6.57 3.99 -21.82
CA ILE A 61 6.15 3.83 -20.43
C ILE A 61 4.64 3.69 -20.32
N VAL A 62 4.23 2.60 -19.69
CA VAL A 62 2.84 2.33 -19.30
C VAL A 62 2.78 2.30 -17.78
N THR A 63 1.78 2.93 -17.20
CA THR A 63 1.60 2.99 -15.75
C THR A 63 0.33 2.26 -15.35
N TYR A 64 0.49 1.23 -14.55
CA TYR A 64 -0.59 0.50 -13.92
C TYR A 64 -1.00 1.17 -12.62
N VAL A 65 -2.30 1.39 -12.45
CA VAL A 65 -2.87 2.10 -11.30
C VAL A 65 -3.56 1.12 -10.38
N TYR A 66 -3.07 1.07 -9.14
CA TYR A 66 -3.61 0.26 -8.05
C TYR A 66 -4.30 1.16 -7.03
N ILE A 67 -5.56 0.90 -6.70
CA ILE A 67 -6.33 1.69 -5.75
C ILE A 67 -6.83 0.79 -4.61
N ARG A 68 -6.35 1.07 -3.40
CA ARG A 68 -6.84 0.46 -2.16
C ARG A 68 -7.70 1.45 -1.39
N LYS A 69 -8.84 0.99 -0.91
CA LYS A 69 -9.77 1.78 -0.08
C LYS A 69 -10.15 0.99 1.15
N ALA A 70 -10.30 1.67 2.28
CA ALA A 70 -10.79 1.11 3.52
C ALA A 70 -11.60 2.16 4.29
N ILE A 71 -12.36 1.70 5.27
CA ILE A 71 -13.02 2.55 6.26
C ILE A 71 -12.23 2.41 7.56
N ASN A 72 -11.90 3.53 8.20
CA ASN A 72 -11.40 3.55 9.55
C ASN A 72 -12.59 3.33 10.52
N PRO A 73 -12.66 2.16 11.18
CA PRO A 73 -13.79 1.83 12.06
C PRO A 73 -13.82 2.70 13.33
N ASN A 74 -12.71 3.35 13.68
CA ASN A 74 -12.59 4.19 14.87
C ASN A 74 -12.98 5.66 14.61
N THR A 75 -13.51 5.96 13.43
CA THR A 75 -13.97 7.33 13.12
C THR A 75 -15.24 7.62 13.92
N PRO A 76 -15.30 8.71 14.71
CA PRO A 76 -16.47 9.04 15.53
C PRO A 76 -17.74 9.12 14.67
N ALA A 77 -18.87 8.61 15.18
CA ALA A 77 -20.17 8.57 14.48
C ALA A 77 -20.67 9.93 13.96
N TYR A 78 -20.15 11.04 14.50
CA TYR A 78 -20.39 12.41 14.03
C TYR A 78 -19.89 12.68 12.60
N ALA A 79 -19.10 11.78 12.04
CA ALA A 79 -18.61 11.79 10.66
C ALA A 79 -19.65 11.35 9.61
N GLY A 80 -20.82 10.85 10.04
CA GLY A 80 -21.83 10.27 9.16
C GLY A 80 -21.54 8.80 8.81
N ASN A 81 -22.38 8.21 7.94
CA ASN A 81 -22.23 6.81 7.53
C ASN A 81 -20.89 6.61 6.81
N PRO A 82 -20.03 5.68 7.25
CA PRO A 82 -18.73 5.43 6.62
C PRO A 82 -18.82 5.01 5.14
N MET A 83 -19.96 4.44 4.71
CA MET A 83 -20.25 4.18 3.30
C MET A 83 -20.37 5.48 2.49
N ASN A 84 -20.99 6.53 3.05
CA ASN A 84 -21.08 7.82 2.39
C ASN A 84 -19.70 8.45 2.24
N SER A 85 -18.81 8.29 3.23
CA SER A 85 -17.42 8.73 3.14
C SER A 85 -16.67 8.01 2.02
N LEU A 86 -16.89 6.70 1.83
CA LEU A 86 -16.33 5.96 0.68
C LEU A 86 -16.88 6.44 -0.66
N ILE A 87 -18.20 6.69 -0.74
CA ILE A 87 -18.84 7.22 -1.95
C ILE A 87 -18.24 8.59 -2.30
N MET A 88 -18.05 9.46 -1.31
CA MET A 88 -17.43 10.78 -1.49
C MET A 88 -15.95 10.68 -1.85
N ALA A 89 -15.19 9.79 -1.22
CA ALA A 89 -13.79 9.52 -1.58
C ALA A 89 -13.63 8.92 -2.99
N ASN A 90 -14.64 8.21 -3.49
CA ASN A 90 -14.65 7.73 -4.87
C ASN A 90 -14.90 8.87 -5.88
N ARG A 91 -15.76 9.83 -5.54
CA ARG A 91 -16.06 10.99 -6.39
C ARG A 91 -14.97 12.05 -6.35
N ASN A 92 -14.32 12.22 -5.21
CA ASN A 92 -13.23 13.16 -5.02
C ASN A 92 -12.05 12.46 -4.36
N PRO A 93 -10.98 12.11 -5.11
CA PRO A 93 -9.82 11.43 -4.56
C PRO A 93 -9.01 12.28 -3.57
N ASN A 94 -9.29 13.59 -3.46
CA ASN A 94 -8.71 14.48 -2.45
C ASN A 94 -9.60 14.63 -1.20
N PHE A 95 -10.73 13.90 -1.11
CA PHE A 95 -11.60 13.94 0.06
C PHE A 95 -10.98 13.11 1.19
N VAL A 96 -10.32 13.79 2.13
CA VAL A 96 -9.64 13.17 3.30
C VAL A 96 -10.48 13.28 4.58
N GLN A 97 -11.78 13.54 4.48
CA GLN A 97 -12.65 13.64 5.65
C GLN A 97 -13.44 12.36 5.89
N PHE A 98 -13.63 12.05 7.18
CA PHE A 98 -14.63 11.09 7.69
C PHE A 98 -14.31 9.61 7.50
N GLY A 99 -13.09 9.18 7.85
CA GLY A 99 -12.78 7.76 7.99
C GLY A 99 -12.58 7.00 6.69
N ALA A 100 -12.74 7.63 5.53
CA ALA A 100 -12.32 7.04 4.28
C ALA A 100 -10.77 7.03 4.20
N LEU A 101 -10.23 5.84 4.03
CA LEU A 101 -8.81 5.57 3.87
C LEU A 101 -8.58 5.17 2.42
N MET A 102 -7.64 5.80 1.73
CA MET A 102 -7.30 5.49 0.35
C MET A 102 -5.79 5.49 0.13
N CYS A 103 -5.30 4.59 -0.72
CA CYS A 103 -3.97 4.63 -1.29
C CYS A 103 -4.03 4.30 -2.77
N THR A 104 -3.52 5.22 -3.60
CA THR A 104 -3.30 4.98 -5.02
C THR A 104 -1.81 4.74 -5.24
N THR A 105 -1.47 3.68 -5.97
CA THR A 105 -0.11 3.30 -6.33
C THR A 105 0.00 3.22 -7.85
N TRP A 106 0.98 3.92 -8.40
CA TRP A 106 1.28 3.99 -9.82
C TRP A 106 2.56 3.21 -10.08
N VAL A 107 2.45 2.13 -10.84
CA VAL A 107 3.56 1.24 -11.21
C VAL A 107 3.88 1.49 -12.67
N SER A 108 4.92 2.27 -12.93
CA SER A 108 5.39 2.59 -14.28
C SER A 108 6.34 1.51 -14.77
N ILE A 109 6.02 0.93 -15.92
CA ILE A 109 6.78 -0.14 -16.56
C ILE A 109 7.27 0.30 -17.93
N ASP A 110 8.32 -0.34 -18.40
CA ASP A 110 8.67 -0.33 -19.82
C ASP A 110 7.79 -1.34 -20.57
N LYS A 111 7.06 -0.88 -21.58
CA LYS A 111 6.02 -1.67 -22.26
C LYS A 111 6.57 -2.90 -22.99
N ASN A 112 7.83 -2.82 -23.45
CA ASN A 112 8.49 -3.84 -24.27
C ASN A 112 9.08 -4.94 -23.39
N THR A 113 9.78 -4.53 -22.33
CA THR A 113 10.47 -5.45 -21.40
C THR A 113 9.59 -5.92 -20.25
N LYS A 114 8.45 -5.25 -20.01
CA LYS A 114 7.55 -5.49 -18.87
C LYS A 114 8.20 -5.29 -17.51
N ILE A 115 9.34 -4.60 -17.47
CA ILE A 115 10.10 -4.31 -16.24
C ILE A 115 9.58 -3.03 -15.59
N ILE A 116 9.39 -3.07 -14.28
CA ILE A 116 9.02 -1.92 -13.45
C ILE A 116 10.20 -0.94 -13.41
N LYS A 117 9.96 0.28 -13.86
CA LYS A 117 10.94 1.37 -13.87
C LYS A 117 10.79 2.32 -12.69
N ASN A 118 9.55 2.52 -12.23
CA ASN A 118 9.28 3.40 -11.09
C ASN A 118 7.97 3.03 -10.41
N ILE A 119 7.88 3.25 -9.09
CA ILE A 119 6.65 3.12 -8.33
C ILE A 119 6.46 4.37 -7.48
N THR A 120 5.32 5.04 -7.64
CA THR A 120 4.91 6.16 -6.80
C THR A 120 3.56 5.86 -6.17
N PHE A 121 3.25 6.50 -5.05
CA PHE A 121 1.97 6.29 -4.38
C PHE A 121 1.55 7.54 -3.61
N ARG A 122 0.25 7.67 -3.36
CA ARG A 122 -0.36 8.80 -2.64
C ARG A 122 -1.59 8.32 -1.88
N GLY A 123 -1.77 8.88 -0.69
CA GLY A 123 -2.95 8.62 0.13
C GLY A 123 -2.60 8.42 1.60
N ASN A 124 -3.64 8.23 2.42
CA ASN A 124 -3.57 8.05 3.86
C ASN A 124 -3.65 6.56 4.28
N TYR A 125 -3.75 5.63 3.32
CA TYR A 125 -3.84 4.18 3.57
C TYR A 125 -2.73 3.36 2.92
N CYS A 126 -1.57 3.97 2.69
CA CYS A 126 -0.43 3.29 2.09
C CYS A 126 0.34 2.52 3.16
N ALA A 127 -0.25 1.41 3.60
CA ALA A 127 0.25 0.53 4.63
C ALA A 127 0.16 -0.93 4.16
N THR A 128 1.11 -1.75 4.58
CA THR A 128 1.10 -3.19 4.35
C THR A 128 0.29 -3.85 5.44
N SER A 129 -0.65 -4.73 5.09
CA SER A 129 -1.15 -5.71 6.06
C SER A 129 -0.09 -6.79 6.19
N ASN A 130 0.32 -7.11 7.42
CA ASN A 130 1.11 -8.33 7.68
C ASN A 130 0.28 -9.56 7.37
#